data_AF-A0A952I6Q7-F1
#
_entry.id   AF-A0A952I6Q7-F1
#
_cell.length_a   1.000
_cell.length_b   1.000
_cell.length_c   1.000
_cell.angle_alpha   90.00
_cell.angle_beta   90.00
_cell.angle_gamma   90.00
#
_symmetry.space_group_name_H-M   'P 1'
#
loop_
_entity.id
_entity.type
_entity.pdbx_description
1 polymer ?
#
loop_
_entity_poly.entity_id
_entity_poly.type
_entity_poly.pdbx_seq_one_letter_code
_entity_poly.pdbx_strand_id
1 'polypeptide(L)'
;INEEFPVNINEVPVDNLVPASELRVIPDEEVVQFRRDSPYASVLKECALADEDSLCTNAVLPYIGQDHPNPTINDILNRVLVSHQWMGIRFAQLLKQMPEDTLALFRPVTVITIGSDVRPSSFSSFRGSVRLDPRFLWLTLSEKQTISTAPDYRSGFGADLRFLHRWSYMINNERPYSFYSLTDDSERTLNDIVLRTSSLLFHELAHANDYVNPTFFNDIDPEETPRDLREKFADRRVSQLLYDDISLSVQASWLYALASVRYRDDEPDDDLLAFTADSVGAVMGNEGKTEFYSYSTIREDMANLFETAMMKKHYGVELYTSFVEKPPGYPDDYSVDELIVGWGERNRLAAPLVAPRAKYVVDKVFGDAVDNNNFFNDNLGVASPLPTGGGWYDIIDPPSAQIAARSASNNEHAKQLELEFLRDTIRSPDDLLEH
;
A
#
# COMPACT_ATOMS: atom_id res chain seq x y z
N ILE A 1 4.38 -37.80 -14.83
CA ILE A 1 3.64 -37.52 -16.08
C ILE A 1 3.12 -36.10 -15.92
N ASN A 2 4.01 -35.10 -15.90
CA ASN A 2 4.46 -34.31 -17.06
C ASN A 2 3.29 -33.90 -17.95
N GLU A 3 2.46 -32.99 -17.46
CA GLU A 3 1.74 -32.05 -18.30
C GLU A 3 2.37 -30.67 -18.08
N GLU A 4 3.15 -30.27 -19.08
CA GLU A 4 3.67 -28.91 -19.24
C GLU A 4 2.48 -27.99 -19.54
N PHE A 5 2.27 -26.98 -18.70
CA PHE A 5 1.40 -25.84 -18.99
C PHE A 5 2.28 -24.67 -19.46
N PRO A 6 2.40 -24.38 -20.76
CA PRO A 6 3.14 -23.21 -21.20
C PRO A 6 2.15 -22.05 -21.38
N VAL A 7 2.14 -21.09 -20.47
CA VAL A 7 1.84 -19.72 -20.89
C VAL A 7 3.18 -19.10 -21.28
N ASN A 8 3.53 -19.35 -22.53
CA ASN A 8 4.64 -18.69 -23.21
C ASN A 8 4.29 -17.20 -23.34
N ILE A 9 5.26 -16.34 -23.04
CA ILE A 9 5.21 -14.87 -23.25
C ILE A 9 4.89 -14.46 -24.70
N ASN A 10 4.83 -15.41 -25.63
CA ASN A 10 4.40 -15.25 -27.02
C ASN A 10 2.87 -15.33 -27.25
N GLU A 11 2.04 -15.58 -26.24
CA GLU A 11 0.57 -15.71 -26.40
C GLU A 11 -0.27 -14.53 -25.85
N VAL A 12 0.34 -13.37 -25.55
CA VAL A 12 -0.41 -12.11 -25.71
C VAL A 12 -0.22 -11.74 -27.18
N PRO A 13 -1.26 -11.76 -28.04
CA PRO A 13 -1.10 -11.44 -29.45
C PRO A 13 -0.40 -10.08 -29.61
N VAL A 14 0.82 -10.11 -30.14
CA VAL A 14 1.69 -8.93 -30.34
C VAL A 14 1.03 -7.91 -31.29
N ASP A 15 0.05 -8.35 -32.10
CA ASP A 15 -0.72 -7.49 -33.01
C ASP A 15 -1.73 -6.57 -32.30
N ASN A 16 -1.90 -6.68 -30.97
CA ASN A 16 -2.80 -5.84 -30.18
C ASN A 16 -2.09 -4.80 -29.28
N LEU A 17 -0.80 -4.54 -29.49
CA LEU A 17 -0.02 -3.58 -28.69
C LEU A 17 -0.03 -2.17 -29.34
N VAL A 18 -0.14 -1.12 -28.51
CA VAL A 18 0.07 0.27 -28.95
C VAL A 18 1.58 0.49 -29.15
N PRO A 19 2.04 1.19 -30.20
CA PRO A 19 3.47 1.40 -30.44
C PRO A 19 4.17 2.08 -29.26
N ALA A 20 5.39 1.65 -28.96
CA ALA A 20 6.25 2.18 -27.90
C ALA A 20 6.85 3.57 -28.18
N SER A 21 6.16 4.43 -28.94
CA SER A 21 6.63 5.78 -29.25
C SER A 21 5.94 6.80 -28.35
N GLU A 22 6.53 7.01 -27.18
CA GLU A 22 7.03 8.33 -26.73
C GLU A 22 7.64 8.13 -25.34
N LEU A 23 8.95 8.35 -25.22
CA LEU A 23 9.63 8.46 -23.91
C LEU A 23 9.16 9.75 -23.23
N ARG A 24 7.92 9.77 -22.78
CA ARG A 24 7.29 10.89 -22.07
C ARG A 24 6.36 10.37 -21.00
N VAL A 25 6.03 11.24 -20.06
CA VAL A 25 4.90 11.01 -19.16
C VAL A 25 3.61 11.22 -19.96
N ILE A 26 2.75 10.22 -19.94
CA ILE A 26 1.40 10.25 -20.52
C ILE A 26 0.41 10.47 -19.35
N PRO A 27 -0.41 11.53 -19.40
CA PRO A 27 -1.38 11.80 -18.35
C PRO A 27 -2.39 10.66 -18.15
N ASP A 28 -2.94 10.53 -16.94
CA ASP A 28 -3.90 9.48 -16.62
C ASP A 28 -5.19 9.59 -17.47
N GLU A 29 -5.53 10.78 -17.97
CA GLU A 29 -6.68 10.95 -18.88
C GLU A 29 -6.43 10.33 -20.28
N GLU A 30 -5.17 10.10 -20.65
CA GLU A 30 -4.75 9.53 -21.93
C GLU A 30 -4.63 8.00 -21.89
N VAL A 31 -4.92 7.33 -20.76
CA VAL A 31 -4.80 5.87 -20.65
C VAL A 31 -5.65 5.12 -21.68
N VAL A 32 -5.21 3.90 -22.02
CA VAL A 32 -5.87 3.00 -22.96
C VAL A 32 -6.03 1.62 -22.36
N GLN A 33 -6.99 0.84 -22.85
CA GLN A 33 -7.16 -0.55 -22.45
C GLN A 33 -5.89 -1.37 -22.70
N PHE A 34 -5.43 -2.07 -21.66
CA PHE A 34 -4.31 -3.00 -21.78
C PHE A 34 -4.65 -4.16 -22.73
N ARG A 35 -5.88 -4.68 -22.61
CA ARG A 35 -6.46 -5.69 -23.51
C ARG A 35 -7.48 -5.08 -24.45
N ARG A 36 -7.15 -5.04 -25.74
CA ARG A 36 -8.04 -4.51 -26.78
C ARG A 36 -9.32 -5.34 -26.95
N ASP A 37 -9.25 -6.63 -26.65
CA ASP A 37 -10.33 -7.60 -26.75
C ASP A 37 -11.05 -7.84 -25.40
N SER A 38 -10.81 -6.99 -24.39
CA SER A 38 -11.55 -7.07 -23.13
C SER A 38 -13.06 -6.97 -23.37
N PRO A 39 -13.89 -7.79 -22.68
CA PRO A 39 -15.35 -7.65 -22.70
C PRO A 39 -15.84 -6.25 -22.29
N TYR A 40 -15.04 -5.50 -21.54
CA TYR A 40 -15.37 -4.16 -21.06
C TYR A 40 -14.65 -3.05 -21.86
N ALA A 41 -13.96 -3.39 -22.96
CA ALA A 41 -13.12 -2.45 -23.70
C ALA A 41 -13.87 -1.18 -24.16
N SER A 42 -15.18 -1.27 -24.42
CA SER A 42 -16.00 -0.13 -24.85
C SER A 42 -16.37 0.85 -23.73
N VAL A 43 -16.30 0.44 -22.45
CA VAL A 43 -16.76 1.24 -21.31
C VAL A 43 -15.66 1.53 -20.29
N LEU A 44 -14.59 0.74 -20.27
CA LEU A 44 -13.59 0.75 -19.20
C LEU A 44 -12.94 2.13 -18.99
N LYS A 45 -12.54 2.79 -20.08
CA LYS A 45 -11.92 4.12 -20.03
C LYS A 45 -12.91 5.19 -19.55
N GLU A 46 -14.14 5.17 -20.07
CA GLU A 46 -15.17 6.13 -19.71
C GLU A 46 -15.52 6.01 -18.21
N CYS A 47 -15.73 4.80 -17.71
CA CYS A 47 -16.03 4.58 -16.30
C CYS A 47 -14.87 4.92 -15.36
N ALA A 48 -13.62 4.70 -15.79
CA ALA A 48 -12.45 5.06 -14.99
C ALA A 48 -12.25 6.58 -14.85
N LEU A 49 -12.60 7.32 -15.89
CA LEU A 49 -12.43 8.78 -15.96
C LEU A 49 -13.74 9.54 -15.65
N ALA A 50 -14.83 8.83 -15.37
CA ALA A 50 -16.12 9.42 -15.03
C ALA A 50 -15.98 10.38 -13.86
N ASP A 51 -16.64 11.54 -13.93
CA ASP A 51 -16.78 12.46 -12.80
C ASP A 51 -17.92 12.02 -11.86
N GLU A 52 -18.18 12.80 -10.81
CA GLU A 52 -19.23 12.48 -9.84
C GLU A 52 -20.65 12.41 -10.45
N ASP A 53 -20.89 13.11 -11.55
CA ASP A 53 -22.20 13.22 -12.20
C ASP A 53 -22.40 12.15 -13.30
N SER A 54 -21.34 11.43 -13.68
CA SER A 54 -21.33 10.47 -14.80
C SER A 54 -20.84 9.08 -14.41
N LEU A 55 -20.81 8.76 -13.11
CA LEU A 55 -20.38 7.45 -12.61
C LEU A 55 -21.16 6.30 -13.28
N CYS A 56 -20.42 5.28 -13.72
CA CYS A 56 -21.02 4.07 -14.27
C CYS A 56 -21.75 3.28 -13.18
N THR A 57 -22.93 2.77 -13.52
CA THR A 57 -23.66 1.81 -12.68
C THR A 57 -23.02 0.42 -12.76
N ASN A 58 -23.37 -0.44 -11.81
CA ASN A 58 -22.92 -1.83 -11.79
C ASN A 58 -23.45 -2.65 -12.98
N ALA A 59 -24.51 -2.20 -13.66
CA ALA A 59 -24.99 -2.79 -14.92
C ALA A 59 -24.03 -2.51 -16.09
N VAL A 60 -23.34 -1.37 -16.07
CA VAL A 60 -22.38 -0.96 -17.11
C VAL A 60 -21.00 -1.54 -16.85
N LEU A 61 -20.51 -1.40 -15.62
CA LEU A 61 -19.21 -1.93 -15.20
C LEU A 61 -19.35 -2.60 -13.81
N PRO A 62 -19.78 -3.87 -13.75
CA PRO A 62 -19.92 -4.60 -12.49
C PRO A 62 -18.55 -4.82 -11.83
N TYR A 63 -18.52 -5.07 -10.53
CA TYR A 63 -17.30 -5.55 -9.86
C TYR A 63 -16.81 -6.87 -10.46
N ILE A 64 -15.49 -7.10 -10.50
CA ILE A 64 -14.90 -8.34 -11.03
C ILE A 64 -15.58 -9.58 -10.41
N GLY A 65 -15.84 -9.53 -9.10
CA GLY A 65 -16.41 -10.66 -8.35
C GLY A 65 -17.89 -10.93 -8.61
N GLN A 66 -18.65 -10.00 -9.21
CA GLN A 66 -20.03 -10.25 -9.62
C GLN A 66 -20.10 -11.18 -10.84
N ASP A 67 -19.17 -11.02 -11.79
CA ASP A 67 -19.06 -11.88 -12.97
C ASP A 67 -18.17 -13.10 -12.72
N HIS A 68 -17.11 -12.92 -11.92
CA HIS A 68 -16.07 -13.91 -11.67
C HIS A 68 -15.87 -14.09 -10.16
N PRO A 69 -16.70 -14.91 -9.48
CA PRO A 69 -16.57 -15.13 -8.04
C PRO A 69 -15.24 -15.77 -7.64
N ASN A 70 -14.51 -16.38 -8.58
CA ASN A 70 -13.12 -16.81 -8.41
C ASN A 70 -12.28 -16.19 -9.53
N PRO A 71 -11.83 -14.93 -9.38
CA PRO A 71 -11.14 -14.21 -10.44
C PRO A 71 -9.85 -14.91 -10.85
N THR A 72 -9.62 -15.02 -12.15
CA THR A 72 -8.32 -15.37 -12.71
C THR A 72 -7.50 -14.11 -13.00
N ILE A 73 -6.21 -14.28 -13.27
CA ILE A 73 -5.37 -13.17 -13.77
C ILE A 73 -5.97 -12.57 -15.05
N ASN A 74 -6.60 -13.37 -15.90
CA ASN A 74 -7.22 -12.86 -17.13
C ASN A 74 -8.42 -11.96 -16.84
N ASP A 75 -9.25 -12.32 -15.86
CA ASP A 75 -10.41 -11.52 -15.47
C ASP A 75 -9.97 -10.16 -14.91
N ILE A 76 -8.88 -10.14 -14.13
CA ILE A 76 -8.26 -8.91 -13.63
C ILE A 76 -7.70 -8.07 -14.78
N LEU A 77 -6.92 -8.67 -15.67
CA LEU A 77 -6.29 -7.95 -16.80
C LEU A 77 -7.30 -7.42 -17.82
N ASN A 78 -8.52 -7.97 -17.86
CA ASN A 78 -9.63 -7.40 -18.64
C ASN A 78 -10.13 -6.06 -18.08
N ARG A 79 -9.78 -5.72 -16.84
CA ARG A 79 -10.14 -4.45 -16.18
C ARG A 79 -9.00 -3.44 -16.12
N VAL A 80 -7.90 -3.66 -16.84
CA VAL A 80 -6.70 -2.81 -16.73
C VAL A 80 -6.64 -1.75 -17.84
N LEU A 81 -6.48 -0.50 -17.44
CA LEU A 81 -6.07 0.64 -18.26
C LEU A 81 -4.59 0.95 -18.00
N VAL A 82 -3.86 1.32 -19.03
CA VAL A 82 -2.45 1.69 -18.95
C VAL A 82 -2.15 2.93 -19.76
N SER A 83 -1.26 3.77 -19.24
CA SER A 83 -0.65 4.85 -20.03
C SER A 83 0.41 4.29 -20.99
N HIS A 84 1.16 3.27 -20.54
CA HIS A 84 2.18 2.59 -21.33
C HIS A 84 1.99 1.08 -21.25
N GLN A 85 2.11 0.38 -22.38
CA GLN A 85 1.83 -1.06 -22.44
C GLN A 85 2.67 -1.87 -21.44
N TRP A 86 3.95 -1.53 -21.29
CA TRP A 86 4.86 -2.20 -20.36
C TRP A 86 4.28 -2.30 -18.94
N MET A 87 3.50 -1.32 -18.48
CA MET A 87 2.90 -1.30 -17.14
C MET A 87 1.98 -2.50 -16.91
N GLY A 88 1.11 -2.81 -17.87
CA GLY A 88 0.22 -3.97 -17.78
C GLY A 88 0.97 -5.30 -17.94
N ILE A 89 2.07 -5.31 -18.71
CA ILE A 89 2.97 -6.48 -18.81
C ILE A 89 3.60 -6.78 -17.45
N ARG A 90 4.15 -5.75 -16.77
CA ARG A 90 4.77 -5.90 -15.45
C ARG A 90 3.75 -6.27 -14.38
N PHE A 91 2.56 -5.68 -14.43
CA PHE A 91 1.47 -6.07 -13.55
C PHE A 91 1.05 -7.54 -13.73
N ALA A 92 0.89 -8.00 -14.97
CA ALA A 92 0.61 -9.41 -15.26
C ALA A 92 1.72 -10.37 -14.78
N GLN A 93 2.99 -9.96 -14.91
CA GLN A 93 4.13 -10.73 -14.41
C GLN A 93 4.14 -10.79 -12.87
N LEU A 94 3.84 -9.68 -12.22
CA LEU A 94 3.72 -9.60 -10.77
C LEU A 94 2.59 -10.49 -10.24
N LEU A 95 1.39 -10.43 -10.82
CA LEU A 95 0.25 -11.25 -10.39
C LEU A 95 0.54 -12.76 -10.44
N LYS A 96 1.42 -13.20 -11.36
CA LYS A 96 1.88 -14.60 -11.43
C LYS A 96 2.84 -15.00 -10.31
N GLN A 97 3.51 -14.03 -9.69
CA GLN A 97 4.45 -14.23 -8.57
C GLN A 97 3.78 -14.06 -7.21
N MET A 98 2.59 -13.45 -7.17
CA MET A 98 1.83 -13.27 -5.93
C MET A 98 1.12 -14.57 -5.51
N PRO A 99 0.84 -14.74 -4.20
CA PRO A 99 0.01 -15.82 -3.69
C PRO A 99 -1.34 -15.89 -4.42
N GLU A 100 -1.81 -17.11 -4.70
CA GLU A 100 -3.03 -17.35 -5.49
C GLU A 100 -4.29 -16.72 -4.87
N ASP A 101 -4.40 -16.72 -3.53
CA ASP A 101 -5.51 -16.11 -2.80
C ASP A 101 -5.55 -14.57 -2.91
N THR A 102 -4.47 -13.93 -3.35
CA THR A 102 -4.47 -12.51 -3.74
C THR A 102 -5.51 -12.23 -4.83
N LEU A 103 -5.74 -13.15 -5.77
CA LEU A 103 -6.69 -12.92 -6.87
C LEU A 103 -8.12 -12.70 -6.37
N ALA A 104 -8.48 -13.34 -5.26
CA ALA A 104 -9.79 -13.16 -4.62
C ALA A 104 -9.97 -11.73 -4.06
N LEU A 105 -8.89 -11.02 -3.74
CA LEU A 105 -8.95 -9.64 -3.25
C LEU A 105 -9.35 -8.63 -4.32
N PHE A 106 -9.29 -8.99 -5.60
CA PHE A 106 -9.74 -8.14 -6.70
C PHE A 106 -11.25 -8.20 -6.94
N ARG A 107 -11.97 -9.11 -6.25
CA ARG A 107 -13.44 -9.22 -6.37
C ARG A 107 -14.16 -7.86 -6.27
N PRO A 108 -13.87 -6.97 -5.30
CA PRO A 108 -14.51 -5.66 -5.17
C PRO A 108 -13.86 -4.55 -6.00
N VAL A 109 -13.19 -4.87 -7.11
CA VAL A 109 -12.61 -3.88 -8.02
C VAL A 109 -13.42 -3.84 -9.32
N THR A 110 -13.70 -2.65 -9.84
CA THR A 110 -14.35 -2.43 -11.14
C THR A 110 -13.33 -2.19 -12.25
N VAL A 111 -12.33 -1.35 -12.00
CA VAL A 111 -11.28 -0.94 -12.95
C VAL A 111 -9.94 -0.71 -12.23
N ILE A 112 -8.86 -1.03 -12.94
CA ILE A 112 -7.49 -0.81 -12.48
C ILE A 112 -6.81 0.10 -13.49
N THR A 113 -6.27 1.22 -13.03
CA THR A 113 -5.57 2.18 -13.88
C THR A 113 -4.10 2.27 -13.48
N ILE A 114 -3.18 2.10 -14.44
CA ILE A 114 -1.74 2.24 -14.24
C ILE A 114 -1.23 3.37 -15.13
N GLY A 115 -1.10 4.56 -14.57
CA GLY A 115 -0.76 5.79 -15.28
C GLY A 115 0.63 6.31 -14.93
N SER A 116 1.40 6.82 -15.90
CA SER A 116 2.76 7.33 -15.69
C SER A 116 2.86 8.51 -14.72
N ASP A 117 1.76 9.19 -14.49
CA ASP A 117 1.60 10.33 -13.59
C ASP A 117 0.77 10.00 -12.33
N VAL A 118 0.24 8.78 -12.21
CA VAL A 118 -0.43 8.32 -10.99
C VAL A 118 0.59 8.28 -9.87
N ARG A 119 0.41 9.16 -8.89
CA ARG A 119 1.12 9.15 -7.61
C ARG A 119 0.31 9.92 -6.58
N PRO A 120 0.08 9.34 -5.39
CA PRO A 120 0.40 7.95 -5.01
C PRO A 120 -0.56 6.94 -5.66
N SER A 121 -0.28 5.65 -5.47
CA SER A 121 -1.31 4.61 -5.66
C SER A 121 -2.47 4.81 -4.69
N SER A 122 -3.67 4.38 -5.07
CA SER A 122 -4.88 4.55 -4.26
C SER A 122 -6.03 3.65 -4.73
N PHE A 123 -6.85 3.19 -3.80
CA PHE A 123 -8.23 2.79 -4.06
C PHE A 123 -9.16 4.01 -4.02
N SER A 124 -10.20 4.04 -4.86
CA SER A 124 -11.29 5.01 -4.77
C SER A 124 -12.63 4.29 -4.66
N SER A 125 -13.31 4.55 -3.56
CA SER A 125 -14.66 4.02 -3.30
C SER A 125 -15.73 4.59 -4.22
N PHE A 126 -15.52 5.78 -4.78
CA PHE A 126 -16.47 6.41 -5.72
C PHE A 126 -16.61 5.67 -7.04
N ARG A 127 -15.53 5.03 -7.50
CA ARG A 127 -15.51 4.26 -8.75
C ARG A 127 -15.32 2.77 -8.52
N GLY A 128 -14.99 2.34 -7.31
CA GLY A 128 -14.53 0.98 -7.04
C GLY A 128 -13.20 0.67 -7.76
N SER A 129 -12.37 1.70 -7.97
CA SER A 129 -11.20 1.63 -8.84
C SER A 129 -9.90 1.59 -8.06
N VAL A 130 -8.90 0.87 -8.56
CA VAL A 130 -7.52 0.92 -8.07
C VAL A 130 -6.66 1.71 -9.06
N ARG A 131 -5.94 2.72 -8.59
CA ARG A 131 -4.94 3.46 -9.36
C ARG A 131 -3.56 3.08 -8.84
N LEU A 132 -2.63 2.73 -9.73
CA LEU A 132 -1.30 2.26 -9.37
C LEU A 132 -0.21 3.18 -9.91
N ASP A 133 0.66 3.62 -9.01
CA ASP A 133 1.91 4.31 -9.35
C ASP A 133 2.89 3.31 -9.99
N PRO A 134 3.31 3.52 -11.25
CA PRO A 134 4.19 2.61 -11.96
C PRO A 134 5.62 2.59 -11.42
N ARG A 135 5.97 3.44 -10.45
CA ARG A 135 7.23 3.34 -9.68
C ARG A 135 7.42 1.95 -9.07
N PHE A 136 6.33 1.23 -8.79
CA PHE A 136 6.38 -0.12 -8.22
C PHE A 136 6.56 -1.20 -9.28
N LEU A 137 6.44 -0.87 -10.58
CA LEU A 137 6.39 -1.86 -11.66
C LEU A 137 7.58 -1.83 -12.63
N TRP A 138 8.23 -0.67 -12.84
CA TRP A 138 9.32 -0.57 -13.82
C TRP A 138 10.46 -1.53 -13.50
N LEU A 139 11.16 -2.04 -14.51
CA LEU A 139 12.35 -2.89 -14.37
C LEU A 139 13.54 -2.33 -15.14
N THR A 140 13.29 -1.77 -16.32
CA THR A 140 14.35 -1.23 -17.20
C THR A 140 14.42 0.30 -17.14
N LEU A 141 15.57 0.84 -17.56
CA LEU A 141 15.77 2.28 -17.66
C LEU A 141 14.76 2.94 -18.61
N SER A 142 14.41 2.28 -19.72
CA SER A 142 13.43 2.80 -20.69
C SER A 142 12.02 2.90 -20.09
N GLU A 143 11.63 1.96 -19.23
CA GLU A 143 10.34 1.99 -18.53
C GLU A 143 10.35 3.11 -17.48
N LYS A 144 11.44 3.20 -16.70
CA LYS A 144 11.65 4.22 -15.68
C LYS A 144 11.56 5.65 -16.22
N GLN A 145 12.14 5.89 -17.40
CA GLN A 145 12.13 7.19 -18.08
C GLN A 145 10.74 7.68 -18.51
N THR A 146 9.72 6.81 -18.50
CA THR A 146 8.33 7.20 -18.79
C THR A 146 7.53 7.62 -17.57
N ILE A 147 8.10 7.60 -16.36
CA ILE A 147 7.40 7.82 -15.10
C ILE A 147 7.61 9.26 -14.61
N SER A 148 6.55 9.88 -14.08
CA SER A 148 6.59 11.19 -13.44
C SER A 148 7.48 11.17 -12.20
N THR A 149 8.43 12.11 -12.13
CA THR A 149 9.34 12.28 -10.98
C THR A 149 8.89 13.37 -10.00
N ALA A 150 7.71 13.96 -10.20
CA ALA A 150 7.22 15.02 -9.33
C ALA A 150 7.20 14.59 -7.84
N PRO A 151 7.34 15.52 -6.89
CA PRO A 151 7.27 15.18 -5.47
C PRO A 151 5.85 14.78 -5.07
N ASP A 152 5.73 14.00 -3.99
CA ASP A 152 4.45 13.90 -3.28
C ASP A 152 4.24 15.22 -2.51
N TYR A 153 3.05 15.82 -2.66
CA TYR A 153 2.73 17.13 -2.08
C TYR A 153 2.74 17.13 -0.55
N ARG A 154 2.60 15.96 0.08
CA ARG A 154 2.53 15.79 1.54
C ARG A 154 3.88 15.64 2.21
N SER A 155 4.97 15.68 1.44
CA SER A 155 6.34 15.56 1.96
C SER A 155 6.67 16.58 3.07
N GLY A 156 5.95 17.71 3.12
CA GLY A 156 6.11 18.74 4.16
C GLY A 156 5.22 18.59 5.41
N PHE A 157 4.26 17.67 5.44
CA PHE A 157 3.27 17.61 6.53
C PHE A 157 3.90 17.17 7.85
N GLY A 158 3.45 17.77 8.96
CA GLY A 158 3.97 17.49 10.30
C GLY A 158 5.45 17.81 10.50
N ALA A 159 6.02 18.69 9.68
CA ALA A 159 7.41 19.14 9.79
C ALA A 159 7.75 19.73 11.17
N ASP A 160 6.75 20.19 11.95
CA ASP A 160 6.94 20.74 13.29
C ASP A 160 7.02 19.67 14.40
N LEU A 161 6.49 18.46 14.19
CA LEU A 161 6.47 17.38 15.20
C LEU A 161 7.88 16.91 15.59
N ARG A 162 8.20 16.88 16.89
CA ARG A 162 9.58 16.64 17.38
C ARG A 162 10.11 15.22 17.21
N PHE A 163 9.32 14.32 16.65
CA PHE A 163 9.67 12.93 16.39
C PHE A 163 9.41 12.59 14.92
N LEU A 164 9.96 11.47 14.48
CA LEU A 164 9.68 10.89 13.17
C LEU A 164 9.25 9.44 13.35
N HIS A 165 8.18 9.02 12.67
CA HIS A 165 7.84 7.61 12.56
C HIS A 165 8.73 6.94 11.51
N ARG A 166 9.23 5.74 11.82
CA ARG A 166 10.04 4.90 10.96
C ARG A 166 9.50 3.49 10.97
N TRP A 167 9.57 2.83 9.83
CA TRP A 167 9.21 1.43 9.70
C TRP A 167 10.05 0.75 8.64
N SER A 168 10.20 -0.56 8.76
CA SER A 168 10.87 -1.39 7.77
C SER A 168 10.29 -2.79 7.81
N TYR A 169 10.16 -3.39 6.64
CA TYR A 169 9.95 -4.82 6.52
C TYR A 169 11.27 -5.57 6.63
N MET A 170 11.26 -6.69 7.34
CA MET A 170 12.45 -7.48 7.65
C MET A 170 12.18 -8.97 7.40
N ILE A 171 13.14 -9.66 6.82
CA ILE A 171 13.17 -11.13 6.75
C ILE A 171 14.49 -11.56 7.38
N ASN A 172 14.44 -12.41 8.41
CA ASN A 172 15.64 -12.90 9.11
C ASN A 172 16.57 -11.76 9.60
N ASN A 173 16.00 -10.65 10.07
CA ASN A 173 16.71 -9.41 10.46
C ASN A 173 17.45 -8.68 9.32
N GLU A 174 17.11 -8.96 8.06
CA GLU A 174 17.65 -8.25 6.90
C GLU A 174 16.53 -7.57 6.12
N ARG A 175 16.80 -6.39 5.53
CA ARG A 175 15.84 -5.74 4.63
C ARG A 175 15.67 -6.62 3.39
N PRO A 176 14.43 -6.95 2.99
CA PRO A 176 14.20 -7.88 1.91
C PRO A 176 14.19 -7.21 0.53
N TYR A 177 14.42 -5.89 0.44
CA TYR A 177 14.49 -5.16 -0.81
C TYR A 177 15.45 -3.96 -0.74
N SER A 178 16.02 -3.62 -1.89
CA SER A 178 16.81 -2.41 -2.10
C SER A 178 15.93 -1.23 -2.54
N PHE A 179 16.34 -0.01 -2.25
CA PHE A 179 15.73 1.18 -2.84
C PHE A 179 16.31 1.43 -4.24
N TYR A 180 15.44 1.91 -5.14
CA TYR A 180 15.80 2.23 -6.52
C TYR A 180 15.24 3.61 -6.87
N SER A 181 16.12 4.55 -7.19
CA SER A 181 15.71 5.91 -7.52
C SER A 181 15.09 5.99 -8.91
N LEU A 182 14.11 6.89 -9.07
CA LEU A 182 13.56 7.25 -10.37
C LEU A 182 14.50 8.14 -11.19
N THR A 183 15.57 8.68 -10.60
CA THR A 183 16.44 9.69 -11.22
C THR A 183 17.86 9.22 -11.54
N ASP A 184 18.20 7.97 -11.22
CA ASP A 184 19.50 7.38 -11.55
C ASP A 184 19.43 6.46 -12.79
N ASP A 185 20.51 5.75 -13.10
CA ASP A 185 20.58 4.78 -14.19
C ASP A 185 20.42 3.32 -13.71
N SER A 186 19.95 3.09 -12.48
CA SER A 186 19.75 1.74 -11.95
C SER A 186 18.63 0.99 -12.68
N GLU A 187 18.81 -0.33 -12.82
CA GLU A 187 17.80 -1.27 -13.27
C GLU A 187 17.50 -2.27 -12.16
N ARG A 188 16.35 -2.94 -12.22
CA ARG A 188 15.94 -3.94 -11.22
C ARG A 188 15.22 -5.11 -11.86
N THR A 189 15.20 -6.24 -11.15
CA THR A 189 14.57 -7.49 -11.62
C THR A 189 13.12 -7.58 -11.17
N LEU A 190 12.37 -8.52 -11.75
CA LEU A 190 10.99 -8.79 -11.31
C LEU A 190 10.94 -9.14 -9.82
N ASN A 191 11.93 -9.88 -9.30
CA ASN A 191 11.98 -10.27 -7.89
C ASN A 191 12.15 -9.06 -6.96
N ASP A 192 12.84 -8.01 -7.41
CA ASP A 192 13.05 -6.78 -6.64
C ASP A 192 11.75 -5.99 -6.40
N ILE A 193 10.71 -6.23 -7.21
CA ILE A 193 9.43 -5.51 -7.09
C ILE A 193 8.35 -6.30 -6.36
N VAL A 194 8.49 -7.63 -6.23
CA VAL A 194 7.41 -8.49 -5.70
C VAL A 194 6.96 -8.01 -4.33
N LEU A 195 7.86 -7.94 -3.35
CA LEU A 195 7.45 -7.67 -1.96
C LEU A 195 6.82 -6.29 -1.77
N ARG A 196 7.43 -5.23 -2.34
CA ARG A 196 6.89 -3.88 -2.20
C ARG A 196 5.57 -3.69 -2.93
N THR A 197 5.44 -4.27 -4.13
CA THR A 197 4.18 -4.15 -4.86
C THR A 197 3.09 -5.02 -4.26
N SER A 198 3.44 -6.16 -3.67
CA SER A 198 2.49 -6.98 -2.91
C SER A 198 1.97 -6.27 -1.67
N SER A 199 2.84 -5.62 -0.88
CA SER A 199 2.42 -4.85 0.30
C SER A 199 1.47 -3.73 -0.10
N LEU A 200 1.81 -2.96 -1.14
CA LEU A 200 0.92 -1.96 -1.72
C LEU A 200 -0.43 -2.56 -2.13
N LEU A 201 -0.43 -3.64 -2.93
CA LEU A 201 -1.67 -4.24 -3.41
C LEU A 201 -2.51 -4.81 -2.27
N PHE A 202 -1.91 -5.43 -1.26
CA PHE A 202 -2.66 -5.89 -0.09
C PHE A 202 -3.35 -4.75 0.64
N HIS A 203 -2.71 -3.58 0.72
CA HIS A 203 -3.31 -2.40 1.32
C HIS A 203 -4.45 -1.83 0.49
N GLU A 204 -4.22 -1.51 -0.79
CA GLU A 204 -5.26 -0.94 -1.65
C GLU A 204 -6.44 -1.88 -1.84
N LEU A 205 -6.19 -3.19 -1.91
CA LEU A 205 -7.24 -4.19 -1.99
C LEU A 205 -7.92 -4.44 -0.64
N ALA A 206 -7.26 -4.17 0.50
CA ALA A 206 -7.94 -4.13 1.79
C ALA A 206 -9.01 -3.03 1.80
N HIS A 207 -8.67 -1.82 1.33
CA HIS A 207 -9.67 -0.77 1.14
C HIS A 207 -10.82 -1.25 0.25
N ALA A 208 -10.54 -1.85 -0.91
CA ALA A 208 -11.59 -2.37 -1.78
C ALA A 208 -12.52 -3.37 -1.07
N ASN A 209 -11.96 -4.31 -0.30
CA ASN A 209 -12.73 -5.31 0.46
C ASN A 209 -13.42 -4.74 1.72
N ASP A 210 -13.04 -3.54 2.17
CA ASP A 210 -13.74 -2.80 3.22
C ASP A 210 -15.09 -2.25 2.73
N TYR A 211 -15.07 -1.58 1.57
CA TYR A 211 -16.25 -0.88 1.04
C TYR A 211 -17.29 -1.84 0.48
N VAL A 212 -16.86 -2.83 -0.31
CA VAL A 212 -17.78 -3.76 -0.98
C VAL A 212 -17.32 -5.20 -0.77
N ASN A 213 -17.37 -5.67 0.47
CA ASN A 213 -17.03 -7.05 0.80
C ASN A 213 -17.80 -8.05 -0.10
N PRO A 214 -17.19 -9.15 -0.57
CA PRO A 214 -17.86 -10.12 -1.44
C PRO A 214 -19.18 -10.68 -0.91
N THR A 215 -19.36 -10.68 0.42
CA THR A 215 -20.64 -11.07 1.06
C THR A 215 -21.80 -10.14 0.71
N PHE A 216 -21.53 -8.94 0.18
CA PHE A 216 -22.53 -7.93 -0.18
C PHE A 216 -22.98 -8.03 -1.63
N PHE A 217 -22.33 -8.83 -2.49
CA PHE A 217 -22.60 -8.81 -3.94
C PHE A 217 -24.04 -9.19 -4.31
N ASN A 218 -24.70 -10.05 -3.53
CA ASN A 218 -26.11 -10.39 -3.75
C ASN A 218 -27.07 -9.24 -3.39
N ASP A 219 -26.60 -8.25 -2.62
CA ASP A 219 -27.37 -7.09 -2.18
C ASP A 219 -27.19 -5.87 -3.13
N ILE A 220 -26.34 -5.98 -4.16
CA ILE A 220 -26.05 -4.88 -5.11
C ILE A 220 -27.13 -4.82 -6.18
N ASP A 221 -27.78 -3.65 -6.32
CA ASP A 221 -28.67 -3.37 -7.44
C ASP A 221 -27.81 -3.00 -8.68
N PRO A 222 -28.06 -3.57 -9.87
CA PRO A 222 -27.34 -3.19 -11.09
C PRO A 222 -27.41 -1.70 -11.42
N GLU A 223 -28.45 -0.98 -10.99
CA GLU A 223 -28.58 0.47 -11.24
C GLU A 223 -27.83 1.33 -10.21
N GLU A 224 -27.32 0.74 -9.12
CA GLU A 224 -26.46 1.44 -8.15
C GLU A 224 -25.06 1.67 -8.75
N THR A 225 -24.45 2.79 -8.40
CA THR A 225 -23.03 3.10 -8.65
C THR A 225 -22.17 2.65 -7.47
N PRO A 226 -20.83 2.54 -7.63
CA PRO A 226 -19.94 2.32 -6.49
C PRO A 226 -20.08 3.37 -5.38
N ARG A 227 -20.41 4.63 -5.72
CA ARG A 227 -20.71 5.70 -4.76
C ARG A 227 -21.96 5.38 -3.92
N ASP A 228 -23.03 4.89 -4.54
CA ASP A 228 -24.25 4.50 -3.79
C ASP A 228 -23.95 3.38 -2.80
N LEU A 229 -23.12 2.41 -3.21
CA LEU A 229 -22.70 1.30 -2.37
C LEU A 229 -21.81 1.74 -1.20
N ARG A 230 -20.96 2.76 -1.42
CA ARG A 230 -20.17 3.39 -0.36
C ARG A 230 -21.08 3.78 0.79
N GLU A 231 -22.17 4.49 0.53
CA GLU A 231 -23.10 4.93 1.56
C GLU A 231 -23.91 3.76 2.15
N LYS A 232 -24.45 2.90 1.28
CA LYS A 232 -25.29 1.75 1.64
C LYS A 232 -24.62 0.78 2.62
N PHE A 233 -23.31 0.55 2.48
CA PHE A 233 -22.58 -0.41 3.31
C PHE A 233 -21.75 0.21 4.43
N ALA A 234 -21.85 1.52 4.68
CA ALA A 234 -21.01 2.24 5.64
C ALA A 234 -20.92 1.56 7.03
N ASP A 235 -22.05 1.19 7.62
CA ASP A 235 -22.10 0.57 8.95
C ASP A 235 -21.67 -0.92 8.96
N ARG A 236 -21.52 -1.53 7.78
CA ARG A 236 -21.13 -2.95 7.62
C ARG A 236 -19.66 -3.11 7.24
N ARG A 237 -18.93 -2.01 7.01
CA ARG A 237 -17.51 -2.04 6.65
C ARG A 237 -16.68 -2.67 7.76
N VAL A 238 -15.63 -3.41 7.38
CA VAL A 238 -14.74 -4.08 8.34
C VAL A 238 -14.05 -3.07 9.25
N SER A 239 -13.65 -1.92 8.70
CA SER A 239 -13.05 -0.81 9.44
C SER A 239 -14.00 -0.23 10.51
N GLN A 240 -15.28 -0.03 10.16
CA GLN A 240 -16.30 0.45 11.08
C GLN A 240 -16.59 -0.58 12.17
N LEU A 241 -16.77 -1.85 11.78
CA LEU A 241 -17.02 -2.93 12.73
C LEU A 241 -15.83 -3.17 13.69
N LEU A 242 -14.59 -3.04 13.20
CA LEU A 242 -13.38 -3.10 14.02
C LEU A 242 -13.33 -1.93 15.01
N TYR A 243 -13.66 -0.72 14.56
CA TYR A 243 -13.65 0.49 15.38
C TYR A 243 -14.70 0.45 16.50
N ASP A 244 -15.90 -0.06 16.21
CA ASP A 244 -17.01 -0.15 17.15
C ASP A 244 -16.84 -1.27 18.19
N ASP A 245 -16.00 -2.26 17.91
CA ASP A 245 -15.69 -3.33 18.86
C ASP A 245 -14.78 -2.82 19.98
N ILE A 246 -15.38 -2.57 21.15
CA ILE A 246 -14.68 -2.05 22.34
C ILE A 246 -13.57 -2.97 22.86
N SER A 247 -13.58 -4.25 22.48
CA SER A 247 -12.57 -5.23 22.88
C SER A 247 -11.34 -5.21 21.96
N LEU A 248 -11.49 -4.63 20.76
CA LEU A 248 -10.48 -4.57 19.72
C LEU A 248 -9.96 -3.15 19.46
N SER A 249 -10.72 -2.11 19.80
CA SER A 249 -10.41 -0.72 19.45
C SER A 249 -10.07 0.17 20.64
N VAL A 250 -9.28 1.21 20.37
CA VAL A 250 -9.07 2.36 21.27
C VAL A 250 -9.57 3.59 20.52
N GLN A 251 -10.71 4.12 20.97
CA GLN A 251 -11.46 5.17 20.25
C GLN A 251 -11.01 6.60 20.62
N ALA A 252 -10.31 6.79 21.74
CA ALA A 252 -9.95 8.12 22.26
C ALA A 252 -8.45 8.23 22.50
N SER A 253 -7.68 8.40 21.40
CA SER A 253 -6.24 8.58 21.44
C SER A 253 -5.84 9.93 20.84
N TRP A 254 -4.93 10.66 21.48
CA TRP A 254 -4.34 11.86 20.90
C TRP A 254 -3.39 11.55 19.74
N LEU A 255 -3.04 10.28 19.53
CA LEU A 255 -2.30 9.84 18.33
C LEU A 255 -3.07 10.15 17.04
N TYR A 256 -4.41 10.20 17.06
CA TYR A 256 -5.20 10.65 15.92
C TYR A 256 -4.90 12.13 15.58
N ALA A 257 -4.77 13.00 16.58
CA ALA A 257 -4.45 14.42 16.35
C ALA A 257 -3.04 14.59 15.76
N LEU A 258 -2.05 13.88 16.30
CA LEU A 258 -0.70 13.88 15.72
C LEU A 258 -0.66 13.29 14.30
N ALA A 259 -1.44 12.25 14.05
CA ALA A 259 -1.54 11.65 12.72
C ALA A 259 -2.21 12.61 11.73
N SER A 260 -3.22 13.38 12.14
CA SER A 260 -3.78 14.44 11.29
C SER A 260 -2.74 15.50 10.94
N VAL A 261 -1.95 15.97 11.91
CA VAL A 261 -0.84 16.90 11.64
C VAL A 261 0.15 16.28 10.63
N ARG A 262 0.48 14.99 10.80
CA ARG A 262 1.48 14.31 9.97
C ARG A 262 0.99 13.93 8.57
N TYR A 263 -0.28 13.58 8.41
CA TYR A 263 -0.79 12.95 7.18
C TYR A 263 -1.91 13.74 6.48
N ARG A 264 -2.45 14.78 7.14
CA ARG A 264 -3.59 15.58 6.64
C ARG A 264 -3.37 17.09 6.67
N ASP A 265 -2.17 17.55 7.05
CA ASP A 265 -1.78 18.97 7.12
C ASP A 265 -2.54 19.81 8.17
N ASP A 266 -3.05 19.17 9.22
CA ASP A 266 -3.66 19.90 10.33
C ASP A 266 -2.57 20.70 11.10
N GLU A 267 -2.93 21.89 11.60
CA GLU A 267 -2.02 22.73 12.38
C GLU A 267 -1.83 22.18 13.80
N PRO A 268 -0.59 21.96 14.27
CA PRO A 268 -0.35 21.47 15.63
C PRO A 268 -0.51 22.58 16.67
N ASP A 269 -1.01 22.23 17.86
CA ASP A 269 -0.94 23.10 19.04
C ASP A 269 0.33 22.86 19.88
N ASP A 270 0.55 23.71 20.88
CA ASP A 270 1.73 23.65 21.76
C ASP A 270 1.83 22.32 22.54
N ASP A 271 0.70 21.68 22.85
CA ASP A 271 0.68 20.39 23.56
C ASP A 271 1.12 19.25 22.63
N LEU A 272 0.66 19.25 21.38
CA LEU A 272 1.09 18.29 20.35
C LEU A 272 2.59 18.41 20.06
N LEU A 273 3.11 19.63 20.02
CA LEU A 273 4.54 19.89 19.80
C LEU A 273 5.42 19.47 20.98
N ALA A 274 4.85 19.20 22.16
CA ALA A 274 5.61 18.74 23.33
C ALA A 274 5.94 17.24 23.31
N PHE A 275 5.22 16.44 22.50
CA PHE A 275 5.41 14.98 22.47
C PHE A 275 6.77 14.57 21.88
N THR A 276 7.43 13.63 22.56
CA THR A 276 8.71 13.02 22.19
C THR A 276 8.52 11.63 21.59
N ALA A 277 9.54 11.10 20.92
CA ALA A 277 9.46 9.78 20.30
C ALA A 277 9.12 8.67 21.30
N ASP A 278 9.69 8.74 22.51
CA ASP A 278 9.36 7.83 23.61
C ASP A 278 7.88 7.92 24.02
N SER A 279 7.36 9.13 24.24
CA SER A 279 5.97 9.31 24.69
C SER A 279 4.93 8.83 23.66
N VAL A 280 5.17 9.13 22.38
CA VAL A 280 4.30 8.69 21.26
C VAL A 280 4.35 7.17 21.12
N GLY A 281 5.56 6.61 21.12
CA GLY A 281 5.74 5.17 21.02
C GLY A 281 5.19 4.41 22.22
N ALA A 282 5.30 4.93 23.44
CA ALA A 282 4.73 4.31 24.62
C ALA A 282 3.19 4.21 24.55
N VAL A 283 2.52 5.24 24.03
CA VAL A 283 1.06 5.17 23.82
C VAL A 283 0.73 4.18 22.70
N MET A 284 1.38 4.28 21.54
CA MET A 284 1.14 3.35 20.44
C MET A 284 1.43 1.90 20.87
N GLY A 285 2.46 1.64 21.68
CA GLY A 285 2.79 0.32 22.20
C GLY A 285 1.66 -0.31 23.01
N ASN A 286 0.81 0.52 23.63
CA ASN A 286 -0.37 0.11 24.38
C ASN A 286 -1.69 0.20 23.58
N GLU A 287 -1.62 0.54 22.30
CA GLU A 287 -2.76 0.65 21.39
C GLU A 287 -2.57 -0.34 20.23
N GLY A 288 -3.56 -1.19 19.95
CA GLY A 288 -3.43 -2.35 19.06
C GLY A 288 -3.19 -2.09 17.56
N LYS A 289 -2.63 -0.93 17.18
CA LYS A 289 -2.34 -0.58 15.78
C LYS A 289 -0.93 -0.99 15.34
N THR A 290 -0.76 -1.25 14.05
CA THR A 290 0.51 -1.70 13.45
C THR A 290 1.51 -0.58 13.27
N GLU A 291 1.07 0.64 12.94
CA GLU A 291 1.96 1.77 12.67
C GLU A 291 1.28 3.11 12.93
N PHE A 292 2.05 4.21 12.85
CA PHE A 292 1.52 5.55 13.09
C PHE A 292 0.51 5.98 12.03
N TYR A 293 0.69 5.52 10.78
CA TYR A 293 -0.25 5.80 9.69
C TYR A 293 -1.65 5.23 9.94
N SER A 294 -1.77 4.16 10.74
CA SER A 294 -3.04 3.57 11.17
C SER A 294 -3.91 4.52 12.04
N TYR A 295 -3.38 5.66 12.48
CA TYR A 295 -4.13 6.70 13.20
C TYR A 295 -4.66 7.80 12.26
N SER A 296 -4.38 7.73 10.95
CA SER A 296 -4.91 8.73 10.00
C SER A 296 -6.41 8.57 9.77
N THR A 297 -6.91 7.34 9.64
CA THR A 297 -8.35 6.99 9.63
C THR A 297 -8.56 5.56 10.14
N ILE A 298 -9.82 5.20 10.48
CA ILE A 298 -10.18 3.81 10.81
C ILE A 298 -10.01 2.83 9.63
N ARG A 299 -10.07 3.34 8.38
CA ARG A 299 -9.87 2.53 7.17
C ARG A 299 -8.41 2.15 7.01
N GLU A 300 -7.52 3.10 7.27
CA GLU A 300 -6.07 2.93 7.22
C GLU A 300 -5.57 1.98 8.32
N ASP A 301 -6.20 2.01 9.50
CA ASP A 301 -5.99 1.01 10.55
C ASP A 301 -6.30 -0.41 10.06
N MET A 302 -7.49 -0.58 9.48
CA MET A 302 -7.92 -1.87 8.94
C MET A 302 -6.99 -2.35 7.81
N ALA A 303 -6.66 -1.47 6.86
CA ALA A 303 -5.80 -1.80 5.73
C ALA A 303 -4.37 -2.16 6.16
N ASN A 304 -3.76 -1.42 7.08
CA ASN A 304 -2.41 -1.75 7.59
C ASN A 304 -2.39 -3.05 8.41
N LEU A 305 -3.46 -3.35 9.16
CA LEU A 305 -3.62 -4.65 9.85
C LEU A 305 -3.66 -5.80 8.84
N PHE A 306 -4.46 -5.65 7.78
CA PHE A 306 -4.58 -6.65 6.72
C PHE A 306 -3.25 -6.83 5.97
N GLU A 307 -2.66 -5.74 5.49
CA GLU A 307 -1.38 -5.76 4.77
C GLU A 307 -0.29 -6.43 5.59
N THR A 308 -0.11 -6.02 6.85
CA THR A 308 0.94 -6.57 7.71
C THR A 308 0.73 -8.08 7.92
N ALA A 309 -0.51 -8.51 8.11
CA ALA A 309 -0.84 -9.93 8.23
C ALA A 309 -0.52 -10.71 6.96
N MET A 310 -0.91 -10.21 5.79
CA MET A 310 -0.66 -10.88 4.50
C MET A 310 0.83 -10.91 4.15
N MET A 311 1.56 -9.84 4.43
CA MET A 311 3.02 -9.79 4.26
C MET A 311 3.72 -10.84 5.13
N LYS A 312 3.32 -10.98 6.40
CA LYS A 312 3.86 -12.02 7.28
C LYS A 312 3.46 -13.42 6.82
N LYS A 313 2.18 -13.64 6.52
CA LYS A 313 1.61 -14.94 6.14
C LYS A 313 2.27 -15.52 4.89
N HIS A 314 2.44 -14.71 3.84
CA HIS A 314 2.89 -15.21 2.54
C HIS A 314 4.39 -15.08 2.31
N TYR A 315 5.04 -14.12 2.97
CA TYR A 315 6.45 -13.82 2.71
C TYR A 315 7.34 -13.94 3.95
N GLY A 316 6.78 -14.28 5.12
CA GLY A 316 7.52 -14.35 6.37
C GLY A 316 8.03 -13.00 6.87
N VAL A 317 7.56 -11.90 6.27
CA VAL A 317 8.02 -10.54 6.52
C VAL A 317 7.54 -10.05 7.89
N GLU A 318 8.45 -9.48 8.66
CA GLU A 318 8.17 -8.83 9.94
C GLU A 318 8.15 -7.32 9.78
N LEU A 319 7.12 -6.67 10.33
CA LEU A 319 7.07 -5.22 10.45
C LEU A 319 7.87 -4.77 11.67
N TYR A 320 8.92 -3.99 11.43
CA TYR A 320 9.63 -3.26 12.46
C TYR A 320 9.13 -1.82 12.42
N THR A 321 8.77 -1.26 13.56
CA THR A 321 8.28 0.11 13.66
C THR A 321 8.94 0.84 14.82
N SER A 322 9.17 2.13 14.66
CA SER A 322 9.85 2.96 15.64
C SER A 322 9.40 4.40 15.55
N PHE A 323 9.48 5.10 16.68
CA PHE A 323 9.58 6.54 16.72
C PHE A 323 11.01 6.91 17.05
N VAL A 324 11.60 7.78 16.24
CA VAL A 324 12.93 8.36 16.45
C VAL A 324 12.80 9.83 16.80
N GLU A 325 13.73 10.34 17.60
CA GLU A 325 13.83 11.78 17.82
C GLU A 325 14.17 12.48 16.51
N LYS A 326 13.50 13.59 16.21
CA LYS A 326 13.81 14.37 15.01
C LYS A 326 15.12 15.12 15.23
N PRO A 327 16.17 14.86 14.43
CA PRO A 327 17.46 15.49 14.64
C PRO A 327 17.41 17.00 14.33
N PRO A 328 18.25 17.82 14.98
CA PRO A 328 18.43 19.21 14.59
C PRO A 328 18.77 19.31 13.11
N GLY A 329 18.18 20.26 12.39
CA GLY A 329 18.45 20.46 10.96
C GLY A 329 17.67 19.55 10.01
N TYR A 330 16.86 18.60 10.48
CA TYR A 330 15.96 17.83 9.63
C TYR A 330 14.99 18.74 8.84
N PRO A 331 14.69 18.44 7.56
CA PRO A 331 15.23 17.35 6.74
C PRO A 331 16.53 17.73 6.00
N ASP A 332 17.03 18.95 6.22
CA ASP A 332 18.00 19.59 5.35
C ASP A 332 19.47 19.38 5.71
N ASP A 333 19.76 19.09 6.97
CA ASP A 333 21.11 18.99 7.51
C ASP A 333 21.16 18.01 8.69
N TYR A 334 21.14 16.72 8.39
CA TYR A 334 21.29 15.64 9.36
C TYR A 334 21.97 14.41 8.75
N SER A 335 22.53 13.55 9.60
CA SER A 335 23.02 12.21 9.28
C SER A 335 22.03 11.13 9.69
N VAL A 336 21.98 10.02 8.95
CA VAL A 336 21.13 8.85 9.28
C VAL A 336 21.42 8.26 10.67
N ASP A 337 22.64 8.44 11.19
CA ASP A 337 23.04 8.01 12.53
C ASP A 337 22.38 8.86 13.64
N GLU A 338 21.85 10.05 13.32
CA GLU A 338 21.16 10.94 14.27
C GLU A 338 19.67 10.59 14.43
N LEU A 339 19.15 9.62 13.66
CA LEU A 339 17.80 9.08 13.83
C LEU A 339 17.78 8.09 15.01
N ILE A 340 17.83 8.65 16.22
CA ILE A 340 17.91 7.89 17.47
C ILE A 340 16.55 7.35 17.88
N VAL A 341 16.47 6.04 18.08
CA VAL A 341 15.26 5.34 18.53
C VAL A 341 14.89 5.76 19.94
N GLY A 342 13.74 6.44 20.08
CA GLY A 342 13.10 6.71 21.38
C GLY A 342 12.21 5.54 21.81
N TRP A 343 11.50 4.95 20.86
CA TRP A 343 10.70 3.73 21.06
C TRP A 343 10.67 2.91 19.78
N GLY A 344 10.58 1.59 19.88
CA GLY A 344 10.32 0.74 18.72
C GLY A 344 10.08 -0.71 19.07
N GLU A 345 9.54 -1.45 18.11
CA GLU A 345 9.18 -2.85 18.25
C GLU A 345 9.47 -3.63 16.96
N ARG A 346 10.03 -4.83 17.12
CA ARG A 346 10.19 -5.84 16.08
C ARG A 346 8.93 -6.68 16.00
N ASN A 347 8.59 -7.09 14.78
CA ASN A 347 7.48 -7.99 14.50
C ASN A 347 6.16 -7.51 15.15
N ARG A 348 5.80 -6.25 14.89
CA ARG A 348 4.67 -5.56 15.51
C ARG A 348 3.34 -6.31 15.39
N LEU A 349 3.15 -7.09 14.32
CA LEU A 349 1.98 -7.95 14.14
C LEU A 349 1.77 -8.94 15.30
N ALA A 350 2.86 -9.47 15.85
CA ALA A 350 2.83 -10.45 16.94
C ALA A 350 2.59 -9.81 18.32
N ALA A 351 2.42 -8.49 18.41
CA ALA A 351 2.12 -7.82 19.67
C ALA A 351 0.73 -8.26 20.17
N PRO A 352 0.55 -8.51 21.49
CA PRO A 352 -0.69 -9.08 22.03
C PRO A 352 -1.97 -8.29 21.74
N LEU A 353 -1.86 -6.97 21.55
CA LEU A 353 -2.99 -6.10 21.22
C LEU A 353 -3.23 -5.97 19.70
N VAL A 354 -2.23 -6.31 18.87
CA VAL A 354 -2.30 -6.17 17.40
C VAL A 354 -2.81 -7.47 16.77
N ALA A 355 -2.27 -8.62 17.18
CA ALA A 355 -2.60 -9.91 16.58
C ALA A 355 -4.10 -10.24 16.56
N PRO A 356 -4.88 -10.03 17.65
CA PRO A 356 -6.31 -10.30 17.64
C PRO A 356 -7.08 -9.42 16.64
N ARG A 357 -6.68 -8.16 16.47
CA ARG A 357 -7.28 -7.22 15.53
C ARG A 357 -6.96 -7.60 14.09
N ALA A 358 -5.71 -7.95 13.81
CA ALA A 358 -5.31 -8.41 12.49
C ALA A 358 -6.04 -9.70 12.11
N LYS A 359 -6.21 -10.64 13.06
CA LYS A 359 -7.03 -11.84 12.85
C LYS A 359 -8.47 -11.51 12.51
N TYR A 360 -9.09 -10.61 13.28
CA TYR A 360 -10.44 -10.16 13.02
C TYR A 360 -10.60 -9.64 11.58
N VAL A 361 -9.67 -8.79 11.15
CA VAL A 361 -9.68 -8.21 9.79
C VAL A 361 -9.52 -9.29 8.71
N VAL A 362 -8.54 -10.18 8.85
CA VAL A 362 -8.29 -11.26 7.88
C VAL A 362 -9.50 -12.19 7.76
N ASP A 363 -10.14 -12.56 8.87
CA ASP A 363 -11.33 -13.41 8.87
C ASP A 363 -12.55 -12.71 8.24
N LYS A 364 -12.66 -11.38 8.36
CA LYS A 364 -13.73 -10.62 7.71
C LYS A 364 -13.53 -10.49 6.20
N VAL A 365 -12.29 -10.44 5.73
CA VAL A 365 -11.97 -10.33 4.30
C VAL A 365 -12.06 -11.69 3.60
N PHE A 366 -11.44 -12.74 4.15
CA PHE A 366 -11.39 -14.07 3.52
C PHE A 366 -12.40 -15.09 4.05
N GLY A 367 -13.08 -14.78 5.15
CA GLY A 367 -13.83 -15.77 5.93
C GLY A 367 -12.96 -16.45 6.99
N ASP A 368 -13.61 -17.00 8.02
CA ASP A 368 -12.93 -17.82 9.03
C ASP A 368 -12.48 -19.14 8.39
N ALA A 369 -11.18 -19.38 8.42
CA ALA A 369 -10.55 -20.56 7.84
C ALA A 369 -9.57 -21.17 8.84
N VAL A 370 -9.45 -22.51 8.82
CA VAL A 370 -8.49 -23.26 9.64
C VAL A 370 -7.06 -22.75 9.40
N ASP A 371 -6.73 -22.39 8.17
CA ASP A 371 -5.42 -21.84 7.82
C ASP A 371 -5.14 -20.49 8.50
N ASN A 372 -6.13 -19.59 8.56
CA ASN A 372 -5.99 -18.32 9.30
C ASN A 372 -5.79 -18.59 10.79
N ASN A 373 -6.55 -19.51 11.37
CA ASN A 373 -6.39 -19.90 12.78
C ASN A 373 -4.99 -20.44 13.06
N ASN A 374 -4.47 -21.34 12.22
CA ASN A 374 -3.12 -21.87 12.36
C ASN A 374 -2.05 -20.77 12.22
N PHE A 375 -2.23 -19.86 11.26
CA PHE A 375 -1.30 -18.73 11.08
C PHE A 375 -1.21 -17.86 12.34
N PHE A 376 -2.34 -17.40 12.88
CA PHE A 376 -2.36 -16.51 14.04
C PHE A 376 -1.98 -17.21 15.36
N ASN A 377 -2.19 -18.52 15.47
CA ASN A 377 -1.83 -19.28 16.69
C ASN A 377 -0.36 -19.70 16.72
N ASP A 378 0.19 -20.11 15.57
CA ASP A 378 1.46 -20.85 15.54
C ASP A 378 2.58 -20.15 14.75
N ASN A 379 2.26 -19.22 13.84
CA ASN A 379 3.22 -18.71 12.85
C ASN A 379 3.51 -17.19 12.93
N LEU A 380 2.99 -16.49 13.93
CA LEU A 380 3.26 -15.05 14.11
C LEU A 380 4.70 -14.78 14.56
N GLY A 381 5.32 -15.71 15.28
CA GLY A 381 6.58 -15.45 15.99
C GLY A 381 6.35 -14.62 17.25
N VAL A 382 7.32 -13.78 17.62
CA VAL A 382 7.30 -13.00 18.87
C VAL A 382 7.60 -11.53 18.56
N ALA A 383 6.83 -10.62 19.17
CA ALA A 383 7.14 -9.20 19.18
C ALA A 383 8.21 -8.91 20.25
N SER A 384 9.15 -8.01 19.97
CA SER A 384 10.20 -7.65 20.93
C SER A 384 10.63 -6.19 20.77
N PRO A 385 11.05 -5.51 21.85
CA PRO A 385 11.45 -4.11 21.77
C PRO A 385 12.70 -3.93 20.90
N LEU A 386 12.75 -2.82 20.17
CA LEU A 386 13.97 -2.32 19.55
C LEU A 386 14.87 -1.66 20.61
N PRO A 387 16.21 -1.73 20.46
CA PRO A 387 17.12 -1.02 21.35
C PRO A 387 16.89 0.50 21.28
N THR A 388 16.54 1.12 22.39
CA THR A 388 16.43 2.57 22.50
C THR A 388 17.82 3.22 22.62
N GLY A 389 17.95 4.46 22.17
CA GLY A 389 19.21 5.19 22.15
C GLY A 389 20.18 4.78 21.03
N GLY A 390 19.86 3.75 20.25
CA GLY A 390 20.59 3.37 19.04
C GLY A 390 20.06 4.06 17.79
N GLY A 391 20.89 4.13 16.74
CA GLY A 391 20.47 4.65 15.43
C GLY A 391 19.53 3.68 14.72
N TRP A 392 18.50 4.20 14.05
CA TRP A 392 17.53 3.41 13.30
C TRP A 392 18.19 2.54 12.21
N TYR A 393 19.11 3.11 11.42
CA TYR A 393 19.77 2.38 10.34
C TYR A 393 20.75 1.31 10.86
N ASP A 394 21.32 1.49 12.06
CA ASP A 394 22.14 0.45 12.72
C ASP A 394 21.33 -0.82 13.07
N ILE A 395 20.01 -0.67 13.21
CA ILE A 395 19.10 -1.77 13.58
C ILE A 395 18.65 -2.55 12.36
N ILE A 396 18.37 -1.87 11.24
CA ILE A 396 17.70 -2.47 10.08
C ILE A 396 18.64 -2.76 8.92
N ASP A 397 19.84 -2.18 8.86
CA ASP A 397 20.82 -2.52 7.83
C ASP A 397 21.75 -3.66 8.24
N PRO A 398 22.16 -4.52 7.29
CA PRO A 398 23.25 -5.44 7.54
C PRO A 398 24.58 -4.68 7.76
N PRO A 399 25.55 -5.24 8.51
CA PRO A 399 26.81 -4.56 8.83
C PRO A 399 27.58 -4.04 7.60
N SER A 400 27.48 -4.70 6.45
CA SER A 400 28.10 -4.27 5.20
C SER A 400 27.49 -2.98 4.63
N ALA A 401 26.17 -2.81 4.74
CA ALA A 401 25.47 -1.59 4.34
C ALA A 401 25.70 -0.45 5.35
N GLN A 402 25.83 -0.76 6.64
CA GLN A 402 26.22 0.21 7.67
C GLN A 402 27.61 0.81 7.38
N ILE A 403 28.58 0.00 6.95
CA ILE A 403 29.92 0.47 6.56
C ILE A 403 29.86 1.38 5.32
N ALA A 404 29.05 1.02 4.32
CA ALA A 404 28.87 1.81 3.12
C ALA A 404 28.17 3.16 3.40
N ALA A 405 27.09 3.16 4.18
CA ALA A 405 26.36 4.37 4.59
C ALA A 405 27.24 5.33 5.39
N ARG A 406 28.03 4.81 6.34
CA ARG A 406 28.99 5.61 7.13
C ARG A 406 30.15 6.14 6.29
N SER A 407 30.54 5.46 5.21
CA SER A 407 31.53 5.96 4.25
C SER A 407 30.97 7.04 3.31
N ALA A 408 29.65 7.05 3.13
CA ALA A 408 28.91 7.98 2.28
C ALA A 408 28.32 9.16 3.08
N SER A 409 28.89 9.49 4.26
CA SER A 409 28.54 10.54 5.25
C SER A 409 28.28 11.95 4.65
N ASN A 410 27.31 12.05 3.76
CA ASN A 410 26.91 13.23 3.05
C ASN A 410 25.39 13.35 3.21
N ASN A 411 24.97 14.53 3.64
CA ASN A 411 23.60 15.01 3.73
C ASN A 411 22.71 14.59 2.53
N GLU A 412 23.28 14.53 1.32
CA GLU A 412 22.59 14.09 0.09
C GLU A 412 22.06 12.64 0.15
N HIS A 413 22.77 11.71 0.78
CA HIS A 413 22.32 10.33 0.93
C HIS A 413 21.16 10.21 1.94
N ALA A 414 21.24 10.94 3.05
CA ALA A 414 20.16 11.00 4.04
C ALA A 414 18.89 11.60 3.42
N LYS A 415 19.02 12.67 2.64
CA LYS A 415 17.91 13.28 1.88
C LYS A 415 17.28 12.31 0.90
N GLN A 416 18.08 11.54 0.17
CA GLN A 416 17.55 10.55 -0.77
C GLN A 416 16.75 9.46 -0.05
N LEU A 417 17.32 8.88 1.01
CA LEU A 417 16.63 7.87 1.82
C LEU A 417 15.35 8.41 2.45
N GLU A 418 15.35 9.68 2.88
CA GLU A 418 14.15 10.32 3.42
C GLU A 418 13.07 10.50 2.37
N LEU A 419 13.42 11.03 1.19
CA LEU A 419 12.47 11.17 0.09
C LEU A 419 11.88 9.82 -0.31
N GLU A 420 12.70 8.77 -0.36
CA GLU A 420 12.25 7.41 -0.65
C GLU A 420 11.32 6.87 0.44
N PHE A 421 11.68 7.03 1.72
CA PHE A 421 10.84 6.63 2.86
C PHE A 421 9.49 7.36 2.85
N LEU A 422 9.50 8.68 2.64
CA LEU A 422 8.30 9.49 2.55
C LEU A 422 7.41 8.98 1.43
N ARG A 423 7.97 8.76 0.23
CA ARG A 423 7.21 8.23 -0.92
C ARG A 423 6.58 6.85 -0.68
N ASP A 424 7.16 6.01 0.17
CA ASP A 424 6.63 4.68 0.48
C ASP A 424 5.61 4.71 1.66
N THR A 425 5.72 5.70 2.55
CA THR A 425 4.85 5.87 3.75
C THR A 425 3.59 6.67 3.45
N ILE A 426 3.69 7.60 2.50
CA ILE A 426 2.68 8.58 2.18
C ILE A 426 1.82 7.96 1.08
N ARG A 427 0.82 7.16 1.49
CA ARG A 427 -0.25 6.60 0.62
C ARG A 427 -1.44 7.55 0.59
N SER A 428 -2.22 7.62 -0.49
CA SER A 428 -3.36 8.55 -0.47
C SER A 428 -4.42 7.99 0.46
N PRO A 429 -4.88 8.75 1.47
CA PRO A 429 -6.14 8.43 2.12
C PRO A 429 -7.23 8.41 1.06
N ASP A 430 -8.12 7.41 1.12
CA ASP A 430 -9.26 7.23 0.20
C ASP A 430 -10.07 8.52 -0.10
N ASP A 431 -10.02 9.53 0.79
CA ASP A 431 -10.81 10.76 0.71
C ASP A 431 -10.03 12.04 0.31
N LEU A 432 -8.69 12.01 0.18
CA LEU A 432 -7.91 13.24 -0.07
C LEU A 432 -7.65 13.55 -1.55
N LEU A 433 -7.93 12.62 -2.46
CA LEU A 433 -7.76 12.82 -3.91
C LEU A 433 -9.05 13.26 -4.62
N GLU A 434 -10.09 13.60 -3.86
CA GLU A 434 -11.43 13.90 -4.38
C GLU A 434 -11.79 15.40 -4.27
N HIS A 435 -10.77 16.25 -4.21
CA HIS A 435 -10.90 17.71 -4.29
C HIS A 435 -10.07 18.31 -5.43
#